data_AF-A0A534RU82-F1
#
_entry.id   AF-A0A534RU82-F1
#
_cell.length_a   1.000
_cell.length_b   1.000
_cell.length_c   1.000
_cell.angle_alpha   90.00
_cell.angle_beta   90.00
_cell.angle_gamma   90.00
#
_symmetry.space_group_name_H-M   'P 1'
#
loop_
_entity.id
_entity.type
_entity.pdbx_description
1 polymer ?
#
loop_
_entity_poly.entity_id
_entity_poly.type
_entity_poly.pdbx_seq_one_letter_code
_entity_poly.pdbx_strand_id
1 'polypeptide(L)'
;MAGELPNVAAILGAVVQRVPVAERPLLIALAERMAAERYRGWAEQVADRDRRSDLVACADREEEIARQVEALYPDAASVQQGLLAANPDLPEINRAIFAGRPLAEQLTIQAGAERLGAATWRSFADHAEREKMRQVFLDCARLEQESASYLETLLAGGL
;
A
#
# COMPACT_ATOMS: atom_id res chain seq x y z
N MET A 1 -8.06 11.75 23.67
CA MET A 1 -8.67 10.39 23.63
C MET A 1 -8.04 9.70 22.44
N ALA A 2 -7.09 8.80 22.65
CA ALA A 2 -6.58 7.96 21.56
C ALA A 2 -7.70 6.98 21.19
N GLY A 3 -8.36 7.19 20.06
CA GLY A 3 -9.32 6.24 19.54
C GLY A 3 -8.60 4.97 19.11
N GLU A 4 -9.29 3.83 19.14
CA GLU A 4 -8.76 2.58 18.61
C GLU A 4 -8.31 2.79 17.15
N LEU A 5 -7.12 2.27 16.80
CA LEU A 5 -6.63 2.32 15.43
C LEU A 5 -7.55 1.49 14.52
N PRO A 6 -7.80 1.93 13.27
CA PRO A 6 -8.66 1.21 12.35
C PRO A 6 -8.07 -0.16 12.04
N ASN A 7 -8.93 -1.18 11.96
CA ASN A 7 -8.53 -2.50 11.49
C ASN A 7 -8.40 -2.49 9.96
N VAL A 8 -7.21 -2.14 9.46
CA VAL A 8 -6.92 -2.07 8.02
C VAL A 8 -7.24 -3.39 7.33
N ALA A 9 -6.91 -4.53 7.94
CA ALA A 9 -7.18 -5.85 7.36
C ALA A 9 -8.68 -6.10 7.15
N ALA A 10 -9.52 -5.70 8.11
CA ALA A 10 -10.97 -5.81 7.97
C ALA A 10 -11.52 -4.89 6.87
N ILE A 11 -11.05 -3.64 6.82
CA ILE A 11 -11.48 -2.66 5.81
C ILE A 11 -11.06 -3.10 4.40
N LEU A 12 -9.78 -3.41 4.22
CA LEU A 12 -9.23 -3.83 2.94
C LEU A 12 -9.80 -5.19 2.51
N GLY A 13 -10.00 -6.11 3.45
CA GLY A 13 -10.64 -7.39 3.19
C GLY A 13 -12.06 -7.24 2.62
N ALA A 14 -12.87 -6.33 3.17
CA ALA A 14 -14.21 -6.05 2.66
C ALA A 14 -14.19 -5.46 1.24
N VAL A 15 -13.16 -4.68 0.89
CA VAL A 15 -12.95 -4.15 -0.46
C VAL A 15 -12.51 -5.26 -1.42
N VAL A 16 -11.50 -6.05 -1.05
CA VAL A 16 -10.95 -7.13 -1.87
C VAL A 16 -12.01 -8.19 -2.21
N GLN A 17 -12.98 -8.42 -1.32
CA GLN A 17 -14.11 -9.33 -1.56
C GLN A 17 -15.06 -8.87 -2.67
N ARG A 18 -15.08 -7.57 -3.00
CA ARG A 18 -15.90 -7.02 -4.12
C ARG A 18 -15.30 -7.32 -5.48
N VAL A 19 -14.02 -7.70 -5.53
CA VAL A 19 -13.23 -7.78 -6.76
C VAL A 19 -12.95 -9.24 -7.15
N PRO A 20 -13.13 -9.60 -8.44
CA PRO A 20 -12.76 -10.91 -8.97
C PRO A 20 -11.31 -11.27 -8.63
N VAL A 21 -11.04 -12.54 -8.31
CA VAL A 21 -9.71 -12.99 -7.85
C VAL A 21 -8.58 -12.58 -8.81
N ALA A 22 -8.82 -12.69 -10.12
CA ALA A 22 -7.84 -12.37 -11.15
C ALA A 22 -7.46 -10.88 -11.20
N GLU A 23 -8.33 -9.99 -10.72
CA GLU A 23 -8.14 -8.53 -10.75
C GLU A 23 -7.61 -7.97 -9.42
N ARG A 24 -7.59 -8.78 -8.36
CA ARG A 24 -7.13 -8.35 -7.03
C ARG A 24 -5.71 -7.79 -7.02
N PRO A 25 -4.71 -8.35 -7.73
CA PRO A 25 -3.38 -7.74 -7.78
C PRO A 25 -3.39 -6.31 -8.34
N LEU A 26 -4.22 -6.03 -9.35
CA LEU A 26 -4.36 -4.68 -9.92
C LEU A 26 -5.13 -3.72 -8.99
N LEU A 27 -6.07 -4.23 -8.19
CA LEU A 27 -6.68 -3.47 -7.09
C LEU A 27 -5.62 -3.08 -6.05
N ILE A 28 -4.77 -4.02 -5.62
CA ILE A 28 -3.72 -3.69 -4.64
C ILE A 28 -2.72 -2.70 -5.26
N ALA A 29 -2.33 -2.85 -6.53
CA ALA A 29 -1.50 -1.87 -7.23
C ALA A 29 -2.09 -0.44 -7.22
N LEU A 30 -3.42 -0.28 -7.28
CA LEU A 30 -4.08 1.02 -7.10
C LEU A 30 -3.89 1.54 -5.67
N ALA A 31 -3.99 0.67 -4.66
CA ALA A 31 -3.76 1.04 -3.27
C ALA A 31 -2.30 1.50 -3.06
N GLU A 32 -1.31 0.88 -3.72
CA GLU A 32 0.08 1.32 -3.64
C GLU A 32 0.27 2.73 -4.20
N ARG A 33 -0.37 3.06 -5.32
CA ARG A 33 -0.33 4.43 -5.86
C ARG A 33 -0.90 5.44 -4.85
N MET A 34 -1.99 5.08 -4.18
CA MET A 34 -2.56 5.92 -3.12
C MET A 34 -1.65 6.00 -1.88
N ALA A 35 -0.89 4.95 -1.57
CA ALA A 35 0.10 4.96 -0.50
C ALA A 35 1.30 5.85 -0.86
N ALA A 36 1.79 5.80 -2.10
CA ALA A 36 2.85 6.67 -2.61
C ALA A 36 2.52 8.15 -2.44
N GLU A 37 1.31 8.57 -2.84
CA GLU A 37 0.81 9.93 -2.64
C GLU A 37 0.81 10.33 -1.15
N ARG A 38 0.45 9.39 -0.27
CA ARG A 38 0.44 9.61 1.18
C ARG A 38 1.83 9.82 1.75
N TYR A 39 2.78 8.97 1.38
CA TYR A 39 4.19 9.11 1.78
C TYR A 39 4.76 10.47 1.36
N ARG A 40 4.49 10.91 0.13
CA ARG A 40 4.89 12.25 -0.35
C ARG A 40 4.27 13.35 0.52
N GLY A 41 2.97 13.24 0.83
CA GLY A 41 2.29 14.19 1.70
C GLY A 41 2.85 14.24 3.13
N TRP A 42 3.34 13.13 3.68
CA TRP A 42 4.03 13.14 4.97
C TRP A 42 5.45 13.70 4.89
N ALA A 43 6.17 13.42 3.81
CA ALA A 43 7.51 13.96 3.59
C ALA A 43 7.52 15.50 3.60
N GLU A 44 6.45 16.13 3.11
CA GLU A 44 6.26 17.59 3.17
C GLU A 44 6.02 18.12 4.59
N GLN A 45 5.52 17.29 5.51
CA GLN A 45 5.19 17.68 6.89
C GLN A 45 6.37 17.51 7.85
N VAL A 46 7.37 16.69 7.50
CA VAL A 46 8.54 16.44 8.34
C VAL A 46 9.61 17.49 8.06
N ALA A 47 10.19 18.08 9.11
CA ALA A 47 11.23 19.11 8.98
C ALA A 47 12.61 18.51 8.65
N ASP A 48 12.95 17.40 9.32
CA ASP A 48 14.21 16.69 9.17
C ASP A 48 14.42 16.21 7.72
N ARG A 49 15.60 16.50 7.17
CA ARG A 49 15.89 16.26 5.76
C ARG A 49 16.04 14.77 5.44
N ASP A 50 16.66 14.02 6.34
CA ASP A 50 16.94 12.60 6.11
C ASP A 50 15.63 11.81 6.20
N ARG A 51 14.80 12.09 7.21
CA ARG A 51 13.45 11.52 7.34
C ARG A 51 12.56 11.87 6.15
N ARG A 52 12.63 13.11 5.65
CA ARG A 52 11.92 13.48 4.41
C ARG A 52 12.37 12.64 3.23
N SER A 53 13.68 12.49 3.04
CA SER A 53 14.25 11.71 1.94
C SER A 53 13.83 10.24 2.01
N ASP A 54 13.83 9.66 3.21
CA ASP A 54 13.45 8.26 3.40
C ASP A 54 11.95 8.03 3.19
N LEU A 55 11.08 8.97 3.60
CA LEU A 55 9.65 8.91 3.26
C LEU A 55 9.40 9.01 1.76
N VAL A 56 10.16 9.84 1.04
CA VAL A 56 10.11 9.86 -0.43
C VAL A 56 10.59 8.53 -1.01
N ALA A 57 11.61 7.90 -0.43
CA ALA A 57 12.06 6.57 -0.85
C ALA A 57 10.98 5.50 -0.61
N CYS A 58 10.18 5.59 0.46
CA CYS A 58 8.99 4.75 0.61
C CYS A 58 7.98 4.99 -0.52
N ALA A 59 7.67 6.26 -0.84
CA ALA A 59 6.77 6.56 -1.96
C ALA A 59 7.24 5.95 -3.28
N ASP A 60 8.55 5.99 -3.54
CA ASP A 60 9.14 5.42 -4.76
C ASP A 60 9.05 3.88 -4.80
N ARG A 61 9.13 3.20 -3.64
CA ARG A 61 8.89 1.76 -3.54
C ARG A 61 7.44 1.41 -3.87
N GLU A 62 6.47 2.16 -3.35
CA GLU A 62 5.05 1.91 -3.64
C GLU A 62 4.72 2.08 -5.12
N GLU A 63 5.27 3.12 -5.76
CA GLU A 63 5.14 3.29 -7.21
C GLU A 63 5.82 2.17 -8.00
N GLU A 64 6.95 1.67 -7.51
CA GLU A 64 7.65 0.55 -8.13
C GLU A 64 6.84 -0.73 -8.04
N ILE A 65 6.22 -1.02 -6.90
CA ILE A 65 5.30 -2.15 -6.73
C ILE A 65 4.16 -2.02 -7.74
N ALA A 66 3.49 -0.87 -7.80
CA ALA A 66 2.40 -0.64 -8.74
C ALA A 66 2.83 -0.89 -10.19
N ARG A 67 3.97 -0.32 -10.61
CA ARG A 67 4.51 -0.50 -11.97
C ARG A 67 4.83 -1.96 -12.28
N GLN A 68 5.47 -2.68 -11.37
CA GLN A 68 5.84 -4.08 -11.57
C GLN A 68 4.61 -4.97 -11.73
N VAL A 69 3.59 -4.75 -10.88
CA VAL A 69 2.33 -5.49 -10.95
C VAL A 69 1.59 -5.17 -12.24
N GLU A 70 1.42 -3.90 -12.58
CA GLU A 70 0.76 -3.46 -13.82
C GLU A 70 1.43 -4.07 -15.06
N ALA A 71 2.75 -4.16 -15.10
CA ALA A 71 3.50 -4.76 -16.21
C ALA A 71 3.24 -6.27 -16.41
N LEU A 72 2.62 -6.96 -15.45
CA LEU A 72 2.20 -8.37 -15.60
C LEU A 72 0.90 -8.52 -16.39
N TYR A 73 0.12 -7.45 -16.56
CA TYR A 73 -1.22 -7.46 -17.14
C TYR A 73 -1.29 -6.51 -18.34
N PRO A 74 -1.47 -7.02 -19.57
CA PRO A 74 -1.52 -6.18 -20.78
C PRO A 74 -2.58 -5.07 -20.73
N ASP A 75 -3.73 -5.36 -20.10
CA ASP A 75 -4.87 -4.46 -20.01
C ASP A 75 -4.98 -3.75 -18.65
N ALA A 76 -3.87 -3.66 -17.89
CA ALA A 76 -3.84 -3.14 -16.52
C ALA A 76 -4.62 -1.83 -16.36
N ALA A 77 -4.34 -0.84 -17.21
CA ALA A 77 -4.99 0.47 -17.16
C ALA A 77 -6.51 0.39 -17.37
N SER A 78 -6.98 -0.43 -18.32
CA SER A 78 -8.42 -0.58 -18.58
C SER A 78 -9.12 -1.29 -17.42
N VAL A 79 -8.49 -2.33 -16.86
CA VAL A 79 -9.02 -3.06 -15.69
C VAL A 79 -9.09 -2.12 -14.49
N GLN A 80 -8.02 -1.39 -14.19
CA GLN A 80 -7.99 -0.44 -13.07
C GLN A 80 -9.01 0.69 -13.22
N GLN A 81 -9.23 1.21 -14.43
CA GLN A 81 -10.32 2.15 -14.69
C GLN A 81 -11.69 1.52 -14.40
N GLY A 82 -11.92 0.28 -14.82
CA GLY A 82 -13.12 -0.47 -14.50
C GLY A 82 -13.32 -0.67 -12.99
N LEU A 83 -12.26 -1.03 -12.28
CA LEU A 83 -12.28 -1.19 -10.81
C LEU A 83 -12.66 0.09 -10.09
N LEU A 84 -12.09 1.23 -10.48
CA LEU A 84 -12.41 2.54 -9.90
C LEU A 84 -13.86 2.96 -10.24
N ALA A 85 -14.31 2.72 -11.47
CA ALA A 85 -15.68 3.02 -11.86
C ALA A 85 -16.71 2.16 -11.11
N ALA A 86 -16.40 0.88 -10.87
CA ALA A 86 -17.25 -0.03 -10.12
C ALA A 86 -17.20 0.19 -8.60
N ASN A 87 -16.13 0.81 -8.09
CA ASN A 87 -15.92 1.08 -6.67
C ASN A 87 -15.52 2.55 -6.46
N PRO A 88 -16.44 3.51 -6.72
CA PRO A 88 -16.12 4.94 -6.66
C PRO A 88 -15.81 5.43 -5.23
N ASP A 89 -16.11 4.62 -4.21
CA ASP A 89 -15.84 4.89 -2.81
C ASP A 89 -14.40 4.56 -2.38
N LEU A 90 -13.59 3.89 -3.22
CA LEU A 90 -12.22 3.50 -2.85
C LEU A 90 -11.31 4.65 -2.40
N PRO A 91 -11.22 5.78 -3.13
CA PRO A 91 -10.37 6.90 -2.71
C PRO A 91 -10.80 7.46 -1.34
N GLU A 92 -12.12 7.49 -1.09
CA GLU A 92 -12.67 7.99 0.17
C GLU A 92 -12.43 7.02 1.32
N ILE A 93 -12.64 5.72 1.12
CA ILE A 93 -12.31 4.69 2.12
C ILE A 93 -10.84 4.82 2.52
N ASN A 94 -9.96 4.88 1.52
CA ASN A 94 -8.53 5.03 1.75
C ASN A 94 -8.19 6.31 2.53
N ARG A 95 -8.79 7.46 2.15
CA ARG A 95 -8.61 8.73 2.87
C ARG A 95 -9.11 8.65 4.31
N ALA A 96 -10.27 8.05 4.54
CA ALA A 96 -10.94 7.98 5.84
C ALA A 96 -10.17 7.15 6.89
N ILE A 97 -9.33 6.20 6.45
CA ILE A 97 -8.44 5.44 7.35
C ILE A 97 -7.51 6.38 8.13
N PHE A 98 -7.00 7.42 7.49
CA PHE A 98 -5.95 8.30 8.02
C PHE A 98 -6.45 9.67 8.47
N ALA A 99 -7.57 10.14 7.90
CA ALA A 99 -8.07 11.50 8.11
C ALA A 99 -8.25 11.86 9.60
N GLY A 100 -7.77 13.05 9.99
CA GLY A 100 -7.92 13.59 11.34
C GLY A 100 -7.03 12.96 12.41
N ARG A 101 -6.17 12.00 12.04
CA ARG A 101 -5.26 11.34 12.98
C ARG A 101 -3.91 12.07 13.08
N PRO A 102 -3.24 12.08 14.25
CA PRO A 102 -1.86 12.52 14.36
C PRO A 102 -0.93 11.73 13.43
N LEU A 103 0.17 12.35 12.97
CA LEU A 103 1.13 11.70 12.07
C LEU A 103 1.63 10.36 12.63
N ALA A 104 1.93 10.28 13.93
CA ALA A 104 2.34 9.04 14.60
C ALA A 104 1.34 7.88 14.42
N GLU A 105 0.04 8.17 14.57
CA GLU A 105 -1.00 7.16 14.35
C GLU A 105 -1.10 6.79 12.87
N GLN A 106 -1.01 7.77 11.98
CA GLN A 106 -1.05 7.50 10.53
C GLN A 106 0.10 6.59 10.08
N LEU A 107 1.33 6.86 10.55
CA LEU A 107 2.49 6.01 10.26
C LEU A 107 2.37 4.62 10.90
N THR A 108 1.78 4.52 12.09
CA THR A 108 1.51 3.22 12.74
C THR A 108 0.53 2.40 11.91
N ILE A 109 -0.54 3.03 11.42
CA ILE A 109 -1.52 2.39 10.53
C ILE A 109 -0.86 1.94 9.24
N GLN A 110 -0.05 2.79 8.61
CA GLN A 110 0.65 2.45 7.37
C GLN A 110 1.64 1.31 7.59
N ALA A 111 2.47 1.34 8.65
CA ALA A 111 3.38 0.23 8.93
C ALA A 111 2.63 -1.12 9.03
N GLY A 112 1.46 -1.14 9.69
CA GLY A 112 0.60 -2.33 9.72
C GLY A 112 0.03 -2.70 8.34
N ALA A 113 -0.38 -1.71 7.54
CA ALA A 113 -0.84 -1.91 6.18
C ALA A 113 0.27 -2.52 5.29
N GLU A 114 1.51 -2.07 5.43
CA GLU A 114 2.67 -2.56 4.68
C GLU A 114 3.02 -4.02 5.06
N ARG A 115 2.92 -4.36 6.35
CA ARG A 115 3.05 -5.77 6.79
C ARG A 115 1.96 -6.65 6.18
N LEU A 116 0.73 -6.14 6.09
CA LEU A 116 -0.39 -6.84 5.45
C LEU A 116 -0.20 -6.94 3.94
N GLY A 117 0.26 -5.89 3.27
CA GLY A 117 0.58 -5.86 1.84
C GLY A 117 1.64 -6.89 1.50
N ALA A 118 2.74 -6.90 2.24
CA ALA A 118 3.78 -7.93 2.11
C ALA A 118 3.26 -9.38 2.29
N ALA A 119 2.35 -9.62 3.24
CA ALA A 119 1.73 -10.93 3.40
C ALA A 119 0.78 -11.28 2.24
N THR A 120 0.07 -10.28 1.71
CA THR A 120 -0.84 -10.42 0.57
C THR A 120 -0.07 -10.77 -0.70
N TRP A 121 1.03 -10.07 -0.97
CA TRP A 121 1.90 -10.35 -2.11
C TRP A 121 2.50 -11.76 -2.05
N ARG A 122 2.93 -12.23 -0.86
CA ARG A 122 3.34 -13.64 -0.69
C ARG A 122 2.23 -14.64 -1.01
N SER A 123 1.02 -14.36 -0.54
CA SER A 123 -0.13 -15.22 -0.83
C SER A 123 -0.41 -15.28 -2.34
N PHE A 124 -0.32 -14.16 -3.06
CA PHE A 124 -0.42 -14.19 -4.53
C PHE A 124 0.72 -14.97 -5.18
N ALA A 125 1.96 -14.85 -4.67
CA ALA A 125 3.09 -15.63 -5.16
C ALA A 125 2.89 -17.15 -4.99
N ASP A 126 2.32 -17.59 -3.87
CA ASP A 126 2.04 -19.01 -3.61
C ASP A 126 1.02 -19.62 -4.58
N HIS A 127 0.15 -18.79 -5.17
CA HIS A 127 -0.88 -19.20 -6.12
C HIS A 127 -0.56 -18.80 -7.56
N ALA A 128 0.62 -18.25 -7.84
CA ALA A 128 1.00 -17.77 -9.16
C ALA A 128 1.28 -18.95 -10.11
N GLU A 129 0.62 -18.94 -11.27
CA GLU A 129 0.78 -20.00 -12.29
C GLU A 129 2.09 -19.90 -13.08
N ARG A 130 2.71 -18.71 -13.10
CA ARG A 130 3.90 -18.40 -13.90
C ARG A 130 5.04 -17.96 -13.00
N GLU A 131 6.22 -18.54 -13.17
CA GLU A 131 7.39 -18.20 -12.34
C GLU A 131 7.73 -16.71 -12.38
N LYS A 132 7.63 -16.06 -13.54
CA LYS A 132 7.83 -14.61 -13.66
C LYS A 132 6.88 -13.81 -12.76
N MET A 133 5.61 -14.22 -12.69
CA MET A 133 4.60 -13.56 -11.86
C MET A 133 4.87 -13.82 -10.38
N ARG A 134 5.23 -15.07 -10.03
CA ARG A 134 5.65 -15.43 -8.68
C ARG A 134 6.81 -14.56 -8.20
N GLN A 135 7.85 -14.41 -9.01
CA GLN A 135 9.03 -13.62 -8.65
C GLN A 135 8.68 -12.14 -8.45
N VAL A 136 7.88 -11.55 -9.35
CA VAL A 136 7.42 -10.16 -9.18
C VAL A 136 6.66 -9.98 -7.87
N PHE A 137 5.72 -10.86 -7.53
CA PHE A 137 5.00 -10.76 -6.26
C PHE A 137 5.91 -10.92 -5.04
N LEU A 138 6.94 -11.78 -5.10
CA LEU A 138 7.91 -11.88 -4.01
C LEU A 138 8.77 -10.61 -3.88
N ASP A 139 9.11 -9.97 -4.99
CA ASP A 139 9.83 -8.70 -5.00
C ASP A 139 8.98 -7.57 -4.42
N CYS A 140 7.69 -7.51 -4.77
CA CYS A 140 6.71 -6.59 -4.15
C CYS A 140 6.65 -6.81 -2.62
N ALA A 141 6.53 -8.07 -2.18
CA ALA A 141 6.49 -8.38 -0.76
C ALA A 141 7.74 -7.90 0.02
N ARG A 142 8.92 -7.97 -0.62
CA ARG A 142 10.16 -7.45 -0.02
C ARG A 142 10.13 -5.92 0.09
N LEU A 143 9.70 -5.22 -0.95
CA LEU A 143 9.64 -3.76 -0.96
C LEU A 143 8.73 -3.22 0.16
N GLU A 144 7.55 -3.81 0.33
CA GLU A 144 6.63 -3.45 1.43
C GLU A 144 7.21 -3.74 2.81
N GLN A 145 7.98 -4.82 2.96
CA GLN A 145 8.69 -5.07 4.22
C GLN A 145 9.75 -4.03 4.55
N GLU A 146 10.41 -3.47 3.54
CA GLU A 146 11.37 -2.39 3.73
C GLU A 146 10.66 -1.12 4.19
N SER A 147 9.56 -0.74 3.53
CA SER A 147 8.70 0.40 3.92
C SER A 147 8.17 0.22 5.36
N ALA A 148 7.63 -0.96 5.70
CA ALA A 148 7.16 -1.29 7.05
C ALA A 148 8.26 -1.12 8.11
N SER A 149 9.44 -1.70 7.87
CA SER A 149 10.55 -1.71 8.83
C SER A 149 11.13 -0.31 9.03
N TYR A 150 11.14 0.51 7.98
CA TYR A 150 11.49 1.91 8.08
C TYR A 150 10.51 2.69 8.97
N LEU A 151 9.20 2.54 8.73
CA LEU A 151 8.18 3.23 9.52
C LEU A 151 8.22 2.83 11.00
N GLU A 152 8.38 1.55 11.29
CA GLU A 152 8.54 1.05 12.67
C GLU A 152 9.78 1.65 13.35
N THR A 153 10.90 1.77 12.62
CA THR A 153 12.13 2.39 13.12
C THR A 153 11.93 3.88 13.39
N LEU A 154 11.25 4.59 12.49
CA LEU A 154 10.92 6.00 12.63
C LEU A 154 10.04 6.24 13.87
N LEU A 155 9.03 5.40 14.08
CA LEU A 155 8.14 5.45 15.24
C LEU A 155 8.89 5.18 16.56
N ALA A 156 9.78 4.18 16.57
CA ALA A 156 10.60 3.85 17.75
C ALA A 156 11.62 4.96 18.09
N GLY A 157 12.14 5.64 17.07
CA GLY A 157 13.11 6.75 17.21
C GLY A 157 12.49 8.09 17.61
N GLY A 158 11.17 8.19 17.69
CA GLY A 158 10.43 9.43 17.95
C GLY A 158 10.32 10.32 16.70
N LEU A 159 9.09 10.73 16.37
CA LEU A 159 8.77 11.62 15.26
C LEU A 159 9.26 13.06 15.45
#